data_AF-A0A5R8ZVW9-F1
#
_entry.id   AF-A0A5R8ZVW9-F1
#
_cell.length_a   1.000
_cell.length_b   1.000
_cell.length_c   1.000
_cell.angle_alpha   90.00
_cell.angle_beta   90.00
_cell.angle_gamma   90.00
#
_symmetry.space_group_name_H-M   'P 1'
#
loop_
_entity.id
_entity.type
_entity.pdbx_description
1 polymer ?
#
loop_
_entity_poly.entity_id
_entity_poly.type
_entity_poly.pdbx_seq_one_letter_code
_entity_poly.pdbx_strand_id
1 'polypeptide(L)'
;MKESEKLPINNVIINDGLNEYNTEQIYTDKNIYGLAQRTISFKLLQPWNSHLIDKINLEGATLIIKTDSEHKKNEISIQNASPELTNEFYKVV
;
A
#
# COMPACT_ATOMS: atom_id res chain seq x y z
N MET A 1 -22.58 11.93 1.86
CA MET A 1 -21.19 11.41 1.88
C MET A 1 -20.57 11.76 0.54
N LYS A 2 -19.51 12.57 0.50
CA LYS A 2 -18.74 12.76 -0.72
C LYS A 2 -18.10 11.41 -1.06
N GLU A 3 -18.08 11.03 -2.33
CA GLU A 3 -17.35 9.84 -2.81
C GLU A 3 -16.01 9.77 -2.08
N SER A 4 -15.86 8.77 -1.20
CA SER A 4 -14.62 8.56 -0.47
C SER A 4 -13.51 8.38 -1.50
N GLU A 5 -12.51 9.25 -1.47
CA GLU A 5 -11.29 9.10 -2.26
C GLU A 5 -10.75 7.69 -1.96
N LYS A 6 -10.92 6.76 -2.89
CA LYS A 6 -10.40 5.40 -2.72
C LYS A 6 -8.89 5.46 -2.71
N LEU A 7 -8.25 4.51 -2.01
CA LEU A 7 -6.82 4.32 -2.16
C LEU A 7 -6.52 3.99 -3.63
N PRO A 8 -5.38 4.46 -4.18
CA PRO A 8 -5.04 4.19 -5.57
C PRO A 8 -4.68 2.70 -5.80
N ILE A 9 -4.54 1.90 -4.74
CA ILE A 9 -4.31 0.46 -4.81
C ILE A 9 -5.52 -0.28 -4.24
N ASN A 10 -6.00 -1.28 -4.97
CA ASN A 10 -7.21 -2.05 -4.65
C ASN A 10 -7.04 -2.95 -3.43
N ASN A 11 -5.88 -3.60 -3.30
CA ASN A 11 -5.59 -4.58 -2.26
C ASN A 11 -4.44 -4.09 -1.38
N VAL A 12 -4.76 -3.65 -0.16
CA VAL A 12 -3.78 -3.12 0.80
C VAL A 12 -3.96 -3.82 2.13
N ILE A 13 -2.84 -4.21 2.73
CA ILE A 13 -2.78 -4.70 4.10
C ILE A 13 -1.82 -3.79 4.87
N ILE A 14 -2.26 -3.29 6.03
CA ILE A 14 -1.37 -2.64 6.99
C ILE A 14 -1.08 -3.62 8.13
N ASN A 15 0.20 -3.79 8.45
CA ASN A 15 0.66 -4.52 9.62
C ASN A 15 1.45 -3.56 10.51
N ASP A 16 0.94 -3.28 11.72
CA ASP A 16 1.55 -2.35 12.69
C ASP A 16 2.49 -3.02 13.71
N GLY A 17 2.80 -4.30 13.48
CA GLY A 17 3.56 -5.17 14.36
C GLY A 17 2.73 -5.94 15.39
N LEU A 18 1.48 -5.54 15.64
CA LEU A 18 0.56 -6.19 16.58
C LEU A 18 -0.74 -6.65 15.91
N ASN A 19 -1.23 -5.85 14.97
CA ASN A 19 -2.49 -6.01 14.28
C ASN A 19 -2.27 -5.99 12.77
N GLU A 20 -3.16 -6.67 12.06
CA GLU A 20 -3.25 -6.64 10.61
C GLU A 20 -4.62 -6.09 10.19
N TYR A 21 -4.61 -5.12 9.28
CA TYR A 21 -5.79 -4.44 8.77
C TYR A 21 -5.88 -4.65 7.26
N ASN A 22 -6.95 -5.31 6.81
CA ASN A 22 -7.24 -5.45 5.38
C ASN A 22 -7.86 -4.17 4.79
N THR A 23 -7.97 -4.10 3.45
CA THR A 23 -8.49 -2.91 2.76
C THR A 23 -9.84 -2.41 3.32
N GLU A 24 -10.76 -3.30 3.64
CA GLU A 24 -12.09 -2.92 4.17
C GLU A 24 -11.97 -2.29 5.56
N GLN A 25 -11.14 -2.87 6.44
CA GLN A 25 -10.84 -2.33 7.77
C GLN A 25 -10.08 -1.00 7.69
N ILE A 26 -9.18 -0.85 6.70
CA ILE A 26 -8.47 0.41 6.46
C ILE A 26 -9.46 1.52 6.13
N TYR A 27 -10.48 1.27 5.32
CA TYR A 27 -11.50 2.28 4.99
C TYR A 27 -12.41 2.66 6.15
N THR A 28 -12.55 1.81 7.17
CA THR A 28 -13.39 2.10 8.34
C THR A 28 -12.64 2.86 9.44
N ASP A 29 -11.30 2.79 9.49
CA ASP A 29 -10.47 3.53 10.44
C ASP A 29 -9.74 4.71 9.77
N LYS A 30 -10.07 5.93 10.17
CA LYS A 30 -9.51 7.16 9.60
C LYS A 30 -7.99 7.29 9.80
N ASN A 31 -7.44 6.80 10.91
CA ASN A 31 -6.01 6.88 11.19
C ASN A 31 -5.23 5.91 10.32
N ILE A 32 -5.71 4.67 10.23
CA ILE A 32 -5.13 3.63 9.39
C ILE A 32 -5.24 4.00 7.91
N TYR A 33 -6.40 4.53 7.47
CA TYR A 33 -6.57 5.10 6.14
C TYR A 33 -5.54 6.20 5.84
N GLY A 34 -5.37 7.15 6.76
CA GLY A 34 -4.40 8.23 6.62
C GLY A 34 -2.96 7.72 6.50
N LEU A 35 -2.61 6.65 7.24
CA LEU A 35 -1.31 5.99 7.14
C LEU A 35 -1.12 5.30 5.79
N ALA A 36 -2.12 4.55 5.31
CA ALA A 36 -2.10 3.91 4.00
C ALA A 36 -1.89 4.95 2.90
N GLN A 37 -2.74 5.98 2.87
CA GLN A 37 -2.72 7.02 1.85
C GLN A 37 -1.38 7.75 1.84
N ARG A 38 -0.85 8.16 3.00
CA ARG A 38 0.45 8.84 3.08
C ARG A 38 1.60 7.96 2.61
N THR A 39 1.60 6.69 3.01
CA THR A 39 2.69 5.78 2.65
C THR A 39 2.71 5.52 1.14
N ILE A 40 1.55 5.24 0.55
CA ILE A 40 1.42 5.05 -0.89
C ILE A 40 1.82 6.32 -1.64
N SER A 41 1.36 7.49 -1.18
CA SER A 41 1.74 8.77 -1.80
C SER A 41 3.24 9.03 -1.75
N PHE A 42 3.89 8.75 -0.62
CA PHE A 42 5.32 9.00 -0.47
C PHE A 42 6.19 8.03 -1.27
N LYS A 43 5.81 6.74 -1.29
CA LYS A 43 6.63 5.66 -1.88
C LYS A 43 6.32 5.36 -3.34
N LEU A 44 5.04 5.47 -3.75
CA LEU A 44 4.57 4.95 -5.04
C LEU A 44 3.99 6.03 -5.96
N LEU A 45 3.50 7.17 -5.45
CA LEU A 45 3.08 8.29 -6.31
C LEU A 45 4.23 9.21 -6.74
N GLN A 46 5.48 8.79 -6.58
CA GLN A 46 6.61 9.46 -7.22
C GLN A 46 6.52 9.28 -8.74
N PRO A 47 6.92 10.28 -9.56
CA PRO A 47 6.76 10.22 -11.02
C PRO A 47 7.37 8.99 -11.69
N TRP A 48 8.42 8.41 -11.10
CA TRP A 48 9.11 7.24 -11.62
C TRP A 48 8.53 5.89 -11.13
N ASN A 49 7.58 5.90 -10.20
CA ASN A 49 7.00 4.70 -9.58
C ASN A 49 5.48 4.58 -9.80
N SER A 50 4.82 5.59 -10.36
CA SER A 50 3.36 5.61 -10.48
C SER A 50 2.81 4.46 -11.31
N HIS A 51 3.56 3.99 -12.31
CA HIS A 51 3.18 2.85 -13.16
C HIS A 51 3.10 1.53 -12.38
N LEU A 52 3.79 1.41 -11.24
CA LEU A 52 3.69 0.23 -10.38
C LEU A 52 2.29 0.10 -9.77
N ILE A 53 1.60 1.21 -9.51
CA ILE A 53 0.23 1.19 -8.96
C ILE A 53 -0.71 0.48 -9.94
N ASP A 54 -0.63 0.84 -11.22
CA ASP A 54 -1.45 0.21 -12.27
C ASP A 54 -1.12 -1.28 -12.41
N LYS A 55 0.15 -1.66 -12.38
CA LYS A 55 0.56 -3.07 -12.44
C LYS A 55 0.08 -3.88 -11.23
N ILE A 56 0.22 -3.34 -10.02
CA ILE A 56 -0.27 -3.96 -8.78
C ILE A 56 -1.77 -4.22 -8.89
N ASN A 57 -2.54 -3.23 -9.35
CA ASN A 57 -3.98 -3.37 -9.51
C ASN A 57 -4.38 -4.35 -10.61
N LEU A 58 -3.68 -4.33 -11.75
CA LEU A 58 -3.92 -5.22 -12.89
C LEU A 58 -3.69 -6.69 -12.51
N GLU A 59 -2.60 -6.97 -11.79
CA GLU A 59 -2.27 -8.33 -11.36
C GLU A 59 -3.09 -8.79 -10.15
N GLY A 60 -3.83 -7.89 -9.49
CA GLY A 60 -4.51 -8.18 -8.24
C GLY A 60 -3.54 -8.40 -7.06
N ALA A 61 -2.30 -7.94 -7.21
CA ALA A 61 -1.28 -8.02 -6.17
C ALA A 61 -1.70 -7.24 -4.93
N THR A 62 -1.22 -7.68 -3.76
CA THR A 62 -1.52 -7.04 -2.48
C THR A 62 -0.32 -6.22 -2.02
N LEU A 63 -0.52 -4.93 -1.77
CA LEU A 63 0.48 -4.08 -1.14
C LEU A 63 0.44 -4.29 0.38
N ILE A 64 1.54 -4.73 0.96
CA ILE A 64 1.71 -4.84 2.40
C ILE A 64 2.52 -3.64 2.89
N ILE A 65 1.93 -2.83 3.76
CA ILE A 65 2.58 -1.73 4.46
C ILE A 65 2.90 -2.21 5.88
N LYS A 66 4.17 -2.40 6.17
CA LYS A 66 4.67 -2.71 7.51
C LYS A 66 5.07 -1.41 8.18
N THR A 67 4.49 -1.14 9.34
CA THR A 67 4.85 0.02 10.17
C THR A 67 5.22 -0.48 11.56
N ASP A 68 6.22 0.15 12.17
CA ASP A 68 6.56 -0.09 13.57
C ASP A 68 5.50 0.55 14.49
N SER A 69 5.41 0.12 15.74
CA SER A 69 4.41 0.57 16.71
C SER A 69 4.51 2.07 17.03
N GLU A 70 5.64 2.70 16.74
CA GLU A 70 5.84 4.16 16.84
C GLU A 70 5.71 4.90 15.50
N HIS A 71 5.35 4.20 14.41
CA HIS A 71 5.22 4.70 13.03
C HIS A 71 6.46 5.43 12.50
N LYS A 72 7.66 5.10 13.00
CA LYS A 72 8.90 5.81 12.64
C LYS A 72 9.42 5.43 11.26
N LYS A 73 9.10 4.22 10.78
CA LYS A 73 9.43 3.74 9.44
C LYS A 73 8.27 2.93 8.87
N ASN A 74 7.92 3.23 7.63
CA ASN A 74 6.97 2.45 6.85
C ASN A 74 7.76 1.73 5.75
N GLU A 75 7.85 0.42 5.88
CA GLU A 75 8.35 -0.47 4.85
C GLU A 75 7.17 -0.94 4.01
N ILE A 76 7.37 -1.09 2.71
CA ILE A 76 6.34 -1.62 1.82
C ILE A 76 6.89 -2.83 1.08
N SER A 77 6.02 -3.80 0.87
CA SER A 77 6.30 -5.03 0.13
C SER A 77 5.06 -5.42 -0.66
N ILE A 78 5.20 -6.30 -1.64
CA ILE A 78 4.07 -6.83 -2.38
C ILE A 78 3.97 -8.35 -2.25
N GLN A 79 2.75 -8.86 -2.27
CA GLN A 79 2.42 -10.28 -2.27
C GLN A 79 1.44 -10.60 -3.40
N ASN A 80 1.36 -11.88 -3.79
CA ASN A 80 0.53 -12.35 -4.89
C ASN A 80 0.81 -11.61 -6.22
N ALA A 81 2.04 -11.15 -6.39
CA ALA A 81 2.53 -10.49 -7.59
C ALA A 81 3.32 -11.47 -8.45
N SER A 82 3.36 -11.22 -9.76
CA SER A 82 4.26 -11.91 -10.67
C SER A 82 5.73 -11.69 -10.27
N PRO A 83 6.64 -12.60 -10.65
CA PRO A 83 8.07 -12.40 -10.43
C PRO A 83 8.60 -11.11 -11.10
N GLU A 84 8.01 -10.72 -12.23
CA GLU A 84 8.37 -9.50 -12.96
C GLU A 84 8.01 -8.25 -12.15
N LEU A 85 6.75 -8.14 -11.70
CA LEU A 85 6.30 -7.04 -10.85
C LEU A 85 7.07 -7.01 -9.52
N THR A 86 7.35 -8.17 -8.93
CA THR A 86 8.15 -8.29 -7.70
C THR A 86 9.55 -7.72 -7.89
N ASN A 87 10.24 -8.12 -8.95
CA ASN A 87 11.59 -7.65 -9.25
C ASN A 87 11.61 -6.14 -9.58
N GLU A 88 10.61 -5.67 -10.32
CA GLU A 88 10.49 -4.26 -10.64
C GLU A 88 10.26 -3.44 -9.36
N PHE A 89 9.29 -3.82 -8.53
CA PHE A 89 8.97 -3.15 -7.27
C PHE A 89 10.20 -2.99 -6.37
N TYR A 90 10.95 -4.05 -6.12
CA TYR A 90 12.13 -4.00 -5.23
C TYR A 90 13.35 -3.28 -5.81
N LYS A 91 13.37 -2.98 -7.12
CA LYS A 91 14.44 -2.15 -7.71
C LYS A 91 14.24 -0.66 -7.46
N VAL A 92 13.01 -0.23 -7.19
CA VAL A 92 12.62 1.20 -7.17
C VAL A 92 12.13 1.71 -5.81
N VAL A 93 11.91 0.82 -4.84
CA VAL A 93 11.21 1.10 -3.58
C VAL A 93 12.10 1.00 -2.34
#